data_AF-A0A2V0P3Z1-F1
#
_entry.id   AF-A0A2V0P3Z1-F1
#
_cell.length_a   1.000
_cell.length_b   1.000
_cell.length_c   1.000
_cell.angle_alpha   90.00
_cell.angle_beta   90.00
_cell.angle_gamma   90.00
#
_symmetry.space_group_name_H-M   'P 1'
#
loop_
_entity.id
_entity.type
_entity.pdbx_description
1 polymer ?
#
loop_
_entity_poly.entity_id
_entity_poly.type
_entity_poly.pdbx_seq_one_letter_code
_entity_poly.pdbx_strand_id
1 'polypeptide(L)'
;MSEQAWEDAEEGEPGMDLDVERVEDISSQASCATRAIPWVANDHDLIKGLYKKYRSPGLPEAERERLVTEMVRVLDAHVQAEEEVLCPALAKESEIGEFAREHALSVDSSLRLLLCDLTAMRAGAEGFGAKLEQLMAVFFQHMAEEEHALPVLRGAVGADELLELGSRFKAVKDDALARPPHPPTPPVHA
;
A
#
# COMPACT_ATOMS: atom_id res chain seq x y z
N MET A 1 -8.92 -31.85 -76.00
CA MET A 1 -8.24 -30.73 -76.67
C MET A 1 -8.64 -29.46 -75.95
N SER A 2 -7.63 -28.69 -75.54
CA SER A 2 -7.68 -27.30 -75.02
C SER A 2 -8.35 -27.09 -73.66
N GLU A 3 -7.60 -26.75 -72.60
CA GLU A 3 -6.87 -25.49 -72.28
C GLU A 3 -7.73 -24.61 -71.36
N GLN A 4 -7.35 -24.54 -70.08
CA GLN A 4 -6.86 -23.34 -69.39
C GLN A 4 -7.89 -22.23 -69.16
N ALA A 5 -8.22 -21.99 -67.89
CA ALA A 5 -8.34 -20.65 -67.31
C ALA A 5 -8.17 -20.77 -65.79
N TRP A 6 -7.06 -20.23 -65.29
CA TRP A 6 -6.71 -20.07 -63.89
C TRP A 6 -6.73 -18.56 -63.62
N GLU A 7 -7.59 -18.10 -62.71
CA GLU A 7 -7.76 -16.73 -62.18
C GLU A 7 -8.76 -16.93 -61.01
N ASP A 8 -8.63 -16.47 -59.77
CA ASP A 8 -7.62 -15.76 -59.00
C ASP A 8 -7.89 -16.18 -57.55
N ALA A 9 -6.85 -16.56 -56.81
CA ALA A 9 -6.94 -16.75 -55.37
C ALA A 9 -6.56 -15.43 -54.69
N GLU A 10 -7.54 -14.56 -54.47
CA GLU A 10 -7.36 -13.44 -53.54
C GLU A 10 -7.45 -13.96 -52.11
N GLU A 11 -6.27 -14.09 -51.50
CA GLU A 11 -6.08 -14.25 -50.07
C GLU A 11 -6.61 -13.00 -49.35
N GLY A 12 -7.82 -13.10 -48.82
CA GLY A 12 -8.34 -12.18 -47.81
C GLY A 12 -8.15 -12.78 -46.43
N GLU A 13 -6.94 -12.71 -45.88
CA GLU A 13 -6.72 -12.90 -44.43
C GLU A 13 -7.41 -11.73 -43.70
N PRO A 14 -8.41 -11.96 -42.83
CA PRO A 14 -8.93 -10.89 -41.99
C PRO A 14 -7.87 -10.58 -40.93
N GLY A 15 -7.28 -9.40 -41.03
CA GLY A 15 -6.40 -8.85 -40.00
C GLY A 15 -7.06 -8.95 -38.63
N MET A 16 -6.33 -9.57 -37.69
CA MET A 16 -6.61 -9.41 -36.27
C MET A 16 -6.34 -7.96 -35.89
N ASP A 17 -7.36 -7.11 -36.04
CA ASP A 17 -7.44 -5.82 -35.39
C ASP A 17 -7.47 -6.06 -33.87
N LEU A 18 -6.28 -6.15 -33.27
CA LEU A 18 -6.13 -6.01 -31.84
C LEU A 18 -6.41 -4.54 -31.53
N ASP A 19 -7.65 -4.26 -31.13
CA ASP A 19 -8.14 -2.95 -30.69
C ASP A 19 -7.07 -2.21 -29.87
N VAL A 20 -6.37 -1.26 -30.49
CA VAL A 20 -5.30 -0.46 -29.85
C VAL A 20 -5.87 0.34 -28.67
N GLU A 21 -7.13 0.76 -28.75
CA GLU A 21 -7.84 1.43 -27.65
C GLU A 21 -7.95 0.55 -26.38
N ARG A 22 -8.05 -0.77 -26.52
CA ARG A 22 -8.14 -1.71 -25.39
C ARG A 22 -6.79 -1.93 -24.72
N VAL A 23 -5.69 -1.75 -25.45
CA VAL A 23 -4.32 -1.85 -24.90
C VAL A 23 -3.95 -0.57 -24.15
N GLU A 24 -4.37 0.60 -24.66
CA GLU A 24 -4.16 1.89 -23.98
C GLU A 24 -4.97 1.99 -22.68
N ASP A 25 -6.22 1.50 -22.64
CA ASP A 25 -7.05 1.50 -21.43
C ASP A 25 -6.48 0.57 -20.34
N ILE A 26 -6.02 -0.64 -20.71
CA ILE A 26 -5.37 -1.57 -19.76
C ILE A 26 -4.05 -0.97 -19.23
N SER A 27 -3.25 -0.35 -20.10
CA SER A 27 -1.98 0.30 -19.71
C SER A 27 -2.23 1.51 -18.79
N SER A 28 -3.28 2.29 -19.06
CA SER A 28 -3.70 3.43 -18.25
C SER A 28 -4.22 3.00 -16.87
N GLN A 29 -5.02 1.93 -16.80
CA GLN A 29 -5.51 1.35 -15.54
C GLN A 29 -4.37 0.73 -14.72
N ALA A 30 -3.43 0.03 -15.35
CA ALA A 30 -2.24 -0.51 -14.69
C ALA A 30 -1.34 0.61 -14.13
N SER A 31 -1.17 1.71 -14.88
CA SER A 31 -0.47 2.91 -14.41
C SER A 31 -1.22 3.53 -13.22
N CYS A 32 -2.54 3.73 -13.31
CA CYS A 32 -3.34 4.23 -12.19
C CYS A 32 -3.19 3.39 -10.92
N ALA A 33 -3.24 2.06 -11.04
CA ALA A 33 -3.05 1.12 -9.93
C ALA A 33 -1.63 1.14 -9.32
N THR A 34 -0.64 1.64 -10.06
CA THR A 34 0.76 1.74 -9.61
C THR A 34 1.03 3.00 -8.80
N ARG A 35 0.11 3.99 -8.79
CA ARG A 35 0.27 5.23 -8.02
C ARG A 35 0.27 4.98 -6.51
N ALA A 36 0.91 5.87 -5.76
CA ALA A 36 1.07 5.75 -4.30
C ALA A 36 -0.26 5.58 -3.54
N ILE A 37 -1.27 6.40 -3.85
CA ILE A 37 -2.53 6.42 -3.10
C ILE A 37 -3.27 5.07 -3.14
N PRO A 38 -3.41 4.39 -4.31
CA PRO A 38 -3.90 3.02 -4.35
C PRO A 38 -3.13 2.03 -3.48
N TRP A 39 -1.80 2.13 -3.38
CA TRP A 39 -1.01 1.24 -2.51
C TRP A 39 -1.39 1.41 -1.04
N VAL A 40 -1.47 2.65 -0.57
CA VAL A 40 -1.88 3.01 0.79
C VAL A 40 -3.29 2.47 1.09
N ALA A 41 -4.25 2.74 0.20
CA ALA A 41 -5.62 2.26 0.35
C ALA A 41 -5.73 0.72 0.40
N ASN A 42 -4.96 0.02 -0.44
CA ASN A 42 -4.92 -1.45 -0.44
C ASN A 42 -4.36 -2.00 0.88
N ASP A 43 -3.36 -1.34 1.47
CA ASP A 43 -2.81 -1.75 2.77
C ASP A 43 -3.78 -1.52 3.90
N HIS A 44 -4.51 -0.40 3.89
CA HIS A 44 -5.60 -0.16 4.82
C HIS A 44 -6.65 -1.27 4.77
N ASP A 45 -7.08 -1.66 3.57
CA ASP A 45 -8.07 -2.72 3.38
C ASP A 45 -7.56 -4.09 3.83
N LEU A 46 -6.30 -4.39 3.55
CA LEU A 46 -5.65 -5.61 4.02
C LEU A 46 -5.58 -5.67 5.55
N ILE A 47 -5.10 -4.60 6.20
CA ILE A 47 -4.96 -4.53 7.66
C ILE A 47 -6.34 -4.61 8.33
N LYS A 48 -7.34 -3.86 7.85
CA LYS A 48 -8.74 -3.98 8.31
C LYS A 48 -9.27 -5.39 8.17
N GLY A 49 -8.97 -6.05 7.04
CA GLY A 49 -9.36 -7.43 6.77
C GLY A 49 -8.73 -8.43 7.74
N LEU A 50 -7.42 -8.31 7.98
CA LEU A 50 -6.68 -9.13 8.95
C LEU A 50 -7.21 -8.92 10.37
N TYR A 51 -7.46 -7.68 10.77
CA TYR A 51 -8.01 -7.36 12.09
C TYR A 51 -9.41 -7.95 12.29
N LYS A 52 -10.29 -7.81 11.28
CA LYS A 52 -11.63 -8.40 11.30
C LYS A 52 -11.57 -9.93 11.42
N LYS A 53 -10.68 -10.57 10.67
CA LYS A 53 -10.45 -12.02 10.78
C LYS A 53 -9.97 -12.36 12.19
N TYR A 54 -8.93 -11.69 12.69
CA TYR A 54 -8.41 -11.87 14.05
C TYR A 54 -9.51 -11.78 15.13
N ARG A 55 -10.43 -10.81 15.02
CA ARG A 55 -11.56 -10.65 15.97
C ARG A 55 -12.65 -11.73 15.84
N SER A 56 -12.57 -12.63 14.86
CA SER A 56 -13.60 -13.65 14.66
C SER A 56 -13.63 -14.67 15.82
N PRO A 57 -14.82 -15.01 16.32
CA PRO A 57 -14.96 -16.00 17.38
C PRO A 57 -14.59 -17.40 16.87
N GLY A 58 -14.11 -18.26 17.77
CA GLY A 58 -13.83 -19.67 17.45
C GLY A 58 -12.56 -19.93 16.63
N LEU A 59 -11.76 -18.90 16.32
CA LEU A 59 -10.45 -19.11 15.70
C LEU A 59 -9.50 -19.89 16.63
N PRO A 60 -8.83 -20.94 16.12
CA PRO A 60 -7.72 -21.58 16.81
C PRO A 60 -6.65 -20.56 17.21
N GLU A 61 -6.02 -20.77 18.36
CA GLU A 61 -4.98 -19.87 18.89
C GLU A 61 -3.83 -19.67 17.88
N ALA A 62 -3.34 -20.75 17.28
CA ALA A 62 -2.28 -20.68 16.27
C ALA A 62 -2.66 -19.86 15.03
N GLU A 63 -3.94 -19.87 14.64
CA GLU A 63 -4.42 -19.06 13.52
C GLU A 63 -4.54 -17.59 13.91
N ARG A 64 -5.03 -17.31 15.12
CA ARG A 64 -5.07 -15.97 15.70
C ARG A 64 -3.67 -15.35 15.80
N GLU A 65 -2.68 -16.12 16.26
CA GLU A 65 -1.28 -15.70 16.33
C GLU A 65 -0.71 -15.42 14.93
N ARG A 66 -0.96 -16.28 13.94
CA ARG A 66 -0.53 -16.03 12.55
C ARG A 66 -1.12 -14.74 11.99
N LEU A 67 -2.43 -14.53 12.14
CA LEU A 67 -3.12 -13.35 11.63
C LEU A 67 -2.55 -12.07 12.22
N VAL A 68 -2.27 -12.04 13.52
CA VAL A 68 -1.72 -10.83 14.16
C VAL A 68 -0.26 -10.61 13.81
N THR A 69 0.55 -11.67 13.70
CA THR A 69 1.92 -11.53 13.22
C THR A 69 1.96 -11.01 11.79
N GLU A 70 1.08 -11.49 10.90
CA GLU A 70 0.95 -10.97 9.54
C GLU A 70 0.52 -9.49 9.54
N MET A 71 -0.49 -9.15 10.34
CA MET A 71 -1.00 -7.79 10.44
C MET A 71 0.06 -6.79 10.93
N VAL A 72 0.82 -7.13 11.98
CA VAL A 72 1.90 -6.29 12.50
C VAL A 72 2.98 -6.10 11.44
N ARG A 73 3.35 -7.14 10.69
CA ARG A 73 4.34 -7.04 9.61
C ARG A 73 3.88 -6.15 8.45
N VAL A 74 2.62 -6.28 8.04
CA VAL A 74 2.04 -5.45 6.98
C VAL A 74 1.99 -3.99 7.43
N LEU A 75 1.54 -3.74 8.66
CA LEU A 75 1.43 -2.38 9.21
C LEU A 75 2.80 -1.72 9.37
N ASP A 76 3.82 -2.45 9.84
CA ASP A 76 5.20 -1.95 9.90
C ASP A 76 5.76 -1.58 8.52
N ALA A 77 5.58 -2.44 7.52
CA ALA A 77 6.03 -2.17 6.16
C ALA A 77 5.31 -0.99 5.50
N HIS A 78 4.01 -0.84 5.77
CA HIS A 78 3.19 0.29 5.33
C HIS A 78 3.70 1.61 5.94
N VAL A 79 3.84 1.65 7.27
CA VAL A 79 4.35 2.82 7.99
C VAL A 79 5.76 3.20 7.52
N GLN A 80 6.64 2.22 7.32
CA GLN A 80 7.99 2.47 6.80
C GLN A 80 7.96 3.07 5.38
N ALA A 81 7.09 2.57 4.51
CA ALA A 81 6.96 3.10 3.15
C ALA A 81 6.44 4.55 3.15
N GLU A 82 5.55 4.90 4.07
CA GLU A 82 5.08 6.28 4.23
C GLU A 82 6.20 7.20 4.72
N GLU A 83 6.90 6.82 5.78
CA GLU A 83 8.02 7.58 6.36
C GLU A 83 9.13 7.85 5.34
N GLU A 84 9.48 6.86 4.52
CA GLU A 84 10.59 6.96 3.57
C GLU A 84 10.20 7.60 2.23
N VAL A 85 8.91 7.58 1.86
CA VAL A 85 8.46 7.98 0.51
C VAL A 85 7.46 9.12 0.54
N LEU A 86 6.36 8.99 1.29
CA LEU A 86 5.26 9.97 1.26
C LEU A 86 5.55 11.17 2.15
N CYS A 87 6.08 10.96 3.36
CA CYS A 87 6.42 12.03 4.29
C CYS A 87 7.38 13.06 3.68
N PRO A 88 8.49 12.66 3.03
CA PRO A 88 9.40 13.60 2.39
C PRO A 88 8.81 14.31 1.16
N ALA A 89 7.86 13.69 0.45
CA ALA A 89 7.22 14.30 -0.70
C ALA A 89 6.30 15.45 -0.25
N LEU A 90 5.40 15.17 0.68
CA LEU A 90 4.50 16.17 1.26
C LEU A 90 5.25 17.27 2.05
N ALA A 91 6.39 16.96 2.66
CA ALA A 91 7.20 17.98 3.34
C ALA A 91 7.80 19.05 2.41
N LYS A 92 7.95 18.75 1.11
CA LYS A 92 8.45 19.70 0.10
C LYS A 92 7.37 20.68 -0.37
N GLU A 93 6.11 20.32 -0.19
CA GLU A 93 4.98 21.07 -0.71
C GLU A 93 4.60 22.19 0.25
N SER A 94 5.03 23.41 -0.07
CA SER A 94 4.79 24.60 0.75
C SER A 94 3.31 25.01 0.82
N GLU A 95 2.50 24.58 -0.14
CA GLU A 95 1.08 24.96 -0.26
C GLU A 95 0.15 24.21 0.70
N ILE A 96 0.62 23.14 1.33
CA ILE A 96 -0.20 22.29 2.21
C ILE A 96 -0.37 22.95 3.60
N GLY A 97 0.47 23.93 3.93
CA GLY A 97 0.45 24.62 5.22
C GLY A 97 1.06 23.75 6.33
N GLU A 98 1.77 24.40 7.25
CA GLU A 98 2.53 23.73 8.32
C GLU A 98 1.67 22.81 9.20
N PHE A 99 0.41 23.19 9.44
CA PHE A 99 -0.54 22.39 10.21
C PHE A 99 -0.92 21.07 9.52
N ALA A 100 -1.19 21.10 8.21
CA ALA A 100 -1.46 19.87 7.48
C ALA A 100 -0.20 19.03 7.37
N ARG A 101 0.99 19.65 7.21
CA ARG A 101 2.27 18.93 7.17
C ARG A 101 2.57 18.16 8.47
N GLU A 102 2.31 18.75 9.64
CA GLU A 102 2.52 18.10 10.93
C GLU A 102 1.50 16.99 11.20
N HIS A 103 0.23 17.21 10.88
CA HIS A 103 -0.84 16.25 11.17
C HIS A 103 -1.05 15.17 10.11
N ALA A 104 -0.67 15.40 8.85
CA ALA A 104 -0.92 14.47 7.74
C ALA A 104 0.00 13.25 7.72
N LEU A 105 1.21 13.36 8.28
CA LEU A 105 2.33 12.45 7.96
C LEU A 105 3.42 12.35 9.01
N SER A 106 3.31 13.06 10.13
CA SER A 106 3.97 12.53 11.29
C SER A 106 3.25 11.21 11.57
N VAL A 107 3.80 10.10 11.06
CA VAL A 107 3.48 8.79 11.60
C VAL A 107 3.49 8.99 13.10
N ASP A 108 2.33 8.83 13.72
CA ASP A 108 2.20 9.09 15.14
C ASP A 108 3.32 8.28 15.80
N SER A 109 4.22 8.95 16.50
CA SER A 109 5.36 8.27 17.14
C SER A 109 4.85 7.11 18.02
N SER A 110 3.61 7.21 18.51
CA SER A 110 2.88 6.14 19.18
C SER A 110 2.67 4.90 18.31
N LEU A 111 2.33 5.04 17.03
CA LEU A 111 2.15 3.92 16.09
C LEU A 111 3.48 3.16 15.93
N ARG A 112 4.59 3.89 15.71
CA ARG A 112 5.92 3.30 15.60
C ARG A 112 6.37 2.61 16.90
N LEU A 113 6.15 3.25 18.05
CA LEU A 113 6.47 2.67 19.36
C LEU A 113 5.66 1.39 19.64
N LEU A 114 4.36 1.37 19.31
CA LEU A 114 3.51 0.20 19.48
C LEU A 114 3.93 -0.95 18.55
N LEU A 115 4.32 -0.64 17.32
CA LEU A 115 4.92 -1.61 16.39
C LEU A 115 6.23 -2.20 16.92
N CYS A 116 7.13 -1.36 17.46
CA CYS A 116 8.36 -1.82 18.12
C CYS A 116 8.04 -2.83 19.23
N ASP A 117 7.13 -2.47 20.13
CA ASP A 117 6.74 -3.31 21.25
C ASP A 117 6.13 -4.63 20.78
N LEU A 118 5.16 -4.58 19.86
CA LEU A 118 4.46 -5.77 19.38
C LEU A 118 5.37 -6.70 18.57
N THR A 119 6.33 -6.16 17.81
CA THR A 119 7.30 -6.96 17.06
C THR A 119 8.33 -7.63 17.98
N ALA A 120 8.60 -7.04 19.14
CA ALA A 120 9.46 -7.64 20.17
C ALA A 120 8.72 -8.66 21.05
N MET A 121 7.40 -8.76 20.96
CA MET A 121 6.58 -9.66 21.77
C MET A 121 6.16 -10.90 20.98
N ARG A 122 6.04 -12.05 21.68
CA ARG A 122 5.38 -13.23 21.11
C ARG A 122 3.87 -12.95 21.02
N ALA A 123 3.27 -13.23 19.87
CA ALA A 123 1.81 -13.25 19.76
C ALA A 123 1.21 -14.18 20.83
N GLY A 124 0.11 -13.76 21.46
CA GLY A 124 -0.51 -14.51 22.57
C GLY A 124 0.17 -14.34 23.94
N ALA A 125 1.29 -13.61 24.04
CA ALA A 125 1.86 -13.25 25.35
C ALA A 125 0.92 -12.35 26.16
N GLU A 126 1.11 -12.34 27.48
CA GLU A 126 0.38 -11.44 28.37
C GLU A 126 0.57 -9.97 27.92
N GLY A 127 -0.52 -9.19 27.92
CA GLY A 127 -0.51 -7.80 27.49
C GLY A 127 -0.45 -7.57 25.97
N PHE A 128 -0.12 -8.59 25.16
CA PHE A 128 -0.05 -8.48 23.70
C PHE A 128 -1.38 -8.00 23.10
N GLY A 129 -2.49 -8.62 23.52
CA GLY A 129 -3.82 -8.24 23.06
C GLY A 129 -4.17 -6.78 23.37
N ALA A 130 -3.85 -6.29 24.56
CA ALA A 130 -4.13 -4.91 24.95
C ALA A 130 -3.31 -3.90 24.12
N LYS A 131 -2.03 -4.18 23.89
CA LYS A 131 -1.18 -3.37 23.00
C LYS A 131 -1.67 -3.40 21.55
N LEU A 132 -2.15 -4.55 21.08
CA LEU A 132 -2.73 -4.67 19.75
C LEU A 132 -3.96 -3.77 19.59
N GLU A 133 -4.84 -3.76 20.59
CA GLU A 133 -6.01 -2.88 20.58
C GLU A 133 -5.62 -1.40 20.54
N GLN A 134 -4.57 -1.03 21.28
CA GLN A 134 -4.01 0.31 21.23
C GLN A 134 -3.43 0.64 19.85
N LEU A 135 -2.65 -0.27 19.25
CA LEU A 135 -2.09 -0.12 17.91
C LEU A 135 -3.22 0.13 16.90
N MET A 136 -4.26 -0.70 16.92
CA MET A 136 -5.37 -0.60 15.97
C MET A 136 -6.17 0.70 16.16
N ALA A 137 -6.33 1.18 17.39
CA ALA A 137 -6.99 2.46 17.65
C ALA A 137 -6.18 3.63 17.04
N VAL A 138 -4.86 3.66 17.26
CA VAL A 138 -3.97 4.67 16.67
C VAL A 138 -3.96 4.57 15.13
N PHE A 139 -3.92 3.35 14.59
CA PHE A 139 -3.97 3.12 13.15
C PHE A 139 -5.25 3.64 12.50
N PHE A 140 -6.43 3.42 13.11
CA PHE A 140 -7.68 3.94 12.55
C PHE A 140 -7.78 5.47 12.59
N GLN A 141 -7.16 6.09 13.59
CA GLN A 141 -7.04 7.54 13.64
C GLN A 141 -6.12 8.05 12.52
N HIS A 142 -4.96 7.43 12.36
CA HIS A 142 -4.02 7.72 11.27
C HIS A 142 -4.70 7.61 9.89
N MET A 143 -5.44 6.53 9.61
CA MET A 143 -6.21 6.39 8.37
C MET A 143 -7.18 7.55 8.11
N ALA A 144 -7.82 8.09 9.15
CA ALA A 144 -8.75 9.21 9.02
C ALA A 144 -8.02 10.53 8.72
N GLU A 145 -6.82 10.71 9.26
CA GLU A 145 -5.95 11.86 8.95
C GLU A 145 -5.48 11.80 7.49
N GLU A 146 -5.15 10.60 7.00
CA GLU A 146 -4.74 10.38 5.62
C GLU A 146 -5.85 10.67 4.58
N GLU A 147 -7.12 10.46 4.94
CA GLU A 147 -8.26 10.80 4.07
C GLU A 147 -8.26 12.29 3.70
N HIS A 148 -7.72 13.14 4.57
CA HIS A 148 -7.54 14.57 4.31
C HIS A 148 -6.21 14.88 3.62
N ALA A 149 -5.13 14.15 3.94
CA ALA A 149 -3.79 14.40 3.43
C ALA A 149 -3.57 13.95 1.98
N LEU A 150 -3.96 12.72 1.64
CA LEU A 150 -3.68 12.10 0.34
C LEU A 150 -4.32 12.84 -0.84
N PRO A 151 -5.54 13.42 -0.72
CA PRO A 151 -6.07 14.31 -1.75
C PRO A 151 -5.23 15.57 -1.97
N VAL A 152 -4.65 16.13 -0.91
CA VAL A 152 -3.78 17.31 -1.02
C VAL A 152 -2.47 16.95 -1.71
N LEU A 153 -1.84 15.83 -1.35
CA LEU A 153 -0.68 15.30 -2.08
C LEU A 153 -0.98 15.18 -3.57
N ARG A 154 -2.11 14.55 -3.92
CA ARG A 154 -2.55 14.37 -5.30
C ARG A 154 -2.78 15.68 -6.05
N GLY A 155 -3.21 16.73 -5.34
CA GLY A 155 -3.41 18.06 -5.93
C GLY A 155 -2.11 18.82 -6.11
N ALA A 156 -1.14 18.60 -5.22
CA ALA A 156 0.17 19.26 -5.25
C ALA A 156 1.12 18.62 -6.27
N VAL A 157 1.12 17.29 -6.40
CA VAL A 157 2.01 16.56 -7.31
C VAL A 157 1.29 16.06 -8.57
N GLY A 158 2.01 16.03 -9.69
CA GLY A 158 1.48 15.53 -10.96
C GLY A 158 1.29 14.02 -11.00
N ALA A 159 0.61 13.53 -12.05
CA ALA A 159 0.35 12.10 -12.23
C ALA A 159 1.64 11.27 -12.34
N ASP A 160 2.69 11.80 -12.97
CA ASP A 160 3.98 11.13 -13.14
C ASP A 160 4.73 10.98 -11.81
N GLU A 161 4.70 12.01 -10.97
CA GLU A 161 5.30 11.95 -9.64
C GLU A 161 4.54 10.98 -8.73
N LEU A 162 3.21 10.92 -8.80
CA LEU A 162 2.43 9.90 -8.08
C LEU A 162 2.77 8.47 -8.50
N LEU A 163 3.15 8.25 -9.75
CA LEU A 163 3.61 6.95 -10.25
C LEU A 163 4.99 6.59 -9.70
N GLU A 164 5.90 7.56 -9.68
CA GLU A 164 7.23 7.37 -9.10
C GLU A 164 7.15 7.08 -7.59
N LEU A 165 6.36 7.88 -6.87
CA LEU A 165 6.10 7.67 -5.44
C LEU A 165 5.49 6.29 -5.19
N GLY A 166 4.54 5.87 -6.03
CA GLY A 166 3.94 4.53 -5.88
C GLY A 166 4.92 3.39 -6.15
N SER A 167 5.80 3.54 -7.14
CA SER A 167 6.85 2.56 -7.43
C SER A 167 7.84 2.45 -6.27
N ARG A 168 8.25 3.59 -5.69
CA ARG A 168 9.13 3.65 -4.52
C ARG A 168 8.47 3.07 -3.27
N PHE A 169 7.21 3.45 -3.02
CA PHE A 169 6.41 2.93 -1.89
C PHE A 169 6.36 1.40 -1.93
N LYS A 170 6.01 0.85 -3.09
CA LYS A 170 5.95 -0.61 -3.29
C LYS A 170 7.31 -1.26 -3.04
N ALA A 171 8.40 -0.67 -3.54
CA ALA A 171 9.74 -1.21 -3.37
C ALA A 171 10.18 -1.24 -1.89
N VAL A 172 9.97 -0.16 -1.14
CA VAL A 172 10.27 -0.09 0.30
C VAL A 172 9.47 -1.15 1.07
N LYS A 173 8.17 -1.25 0.77
CA LYS A 173 7.30 -2.24 1.39
C LYS A 173 7.73 -3.67 1.08
N ASP A 174 8.03 -4.00 -0.18
CA ASP A 174 8.48 -5.33 -0.58
C ASP A 174 9.79 -5.71 0.14
N ASP A 175 10.74 -4.78 0.26
CA ASP A 175 11.97 -4.99 1.04
C ASP A 175 11.68 -5.22 2.52
N ALA A 176 10.84 -4.37 3.13
CA ALA A 176 10.45 -4.51 4.53
C ALA A 176 9.79 -5.87 4.81
N LEU A 177 8.91 -6.33 3.92
CA LEU A 177 8.25 -7.64 4.02
C LEU A 177 9.18 -8.83 3.74
N ALA A 178 10.23 -8.64 2.92
CA ALA A 178 11.23 -9.68 2.66
C ALA A 178 12.20 -9.87 3.84
N ARG A 179 12.41 -8.84 4.66
CA ARG A 179 13.25 -8.94 5.86
C ARG A 179 12.60 -9.81 6.94
N PRO A 180 13.41 -10.54 7.73
CA PRO A 180 12.92 -11.20 8.93
C PRO A 180 12.27 -10.17 9.87
N PRO A 181 11.23 -10.57 10.64
CA PRO A 181 10.67 -9.72 11.68
C PRO A 181 11.78 -9.28 12.63
N HIS A 182 12.02 -7.98 12.71
CA HIS A 182 12.95 -7.36 13.64
C HIS A 182 12.25 -6.12 14.20
N PRO A 183 12.52 -5.75 15.46
CA PRO A 183 11.93 -4.55 16.01
C PRO A 183 12.32 -3.36 15.13
N PRO A 184 11.35 -2.57 14.65
CA PRO A 184 11.65 -1.37 13.87
C PRO A 184 12.59 -0.44 14.65
N THR A 185 13.35 0.38 13.92
CA THR A 185 14.16 1.42 14.58
C THR A 185 13.19 2.39 15.27
N PRO A 186 13.34 2.64 16.59
CA PRO A 186 12.50 3.60 17.28
C PRO A 186 12.76 5.01 16.72
N PRO A 187 11.77 5.92 16.78
CA PRO A 187 11.95 7.28 16.31
C PRO A 187 13.14 7.93 17.03
N VAL A 188 14.05 8.54 16.26
CA VAL A 188 15.12 9.36 16.84
C VAL A 188 14.44 10.64 17.31
N HIS A 189 14.19 10.76 18.61
CA HIS A 189 13.76 12.03 19.20
C HIS A 189 14.83 13.09 18.90
N ALA A 190 14.49 14.08 18.08
CA ALA A 190 15.22 15.34 17.94
C ALA A 190 14.57 16.41 18.82
#